data_AF-A0A4R5K4C2-F1
#
_entry.id   AF-A0A4R5K4C2-F1
#
_cell.length_a   1.000
_cell.length_b   1.000
_cell.length_c   1.000
_cell.angle_alpha   90.00
_cell.angle_beta   90.00
_cell.angle_gamma   90.00
#
_symmetry.space_group_name_H-M   'P 1'
#
loop_
_entity.id
_entity.type
_entity.pdbx_description
1 polymer ?
#
loop_
_entity_poly.entity_id
_entity_poly.type
_entity_poly.pdbx_seq_one_letter_code
_entity_poly.pdbx_strand_id
1 'polypeptide(L)'
;MTSSEIGHNLDRHEISYALTSISPTGILQLYEMDAQKNLRAERANCENENQPNRLARSTAVNQSPAQLFASLKRANVLGALKQLAQSTSSRFASATKFELVYQSQRYAPKEVAALALEHLFHKAFDPKDLKGEEGSVCFNALSRLGFTIIPKQTVAPPLLLCNIIKRILELQTQHSSQNTPLMQERGELVRKHFKERIYDAFNQIEPIFSQHGFDCAVEGSDGIGRKSYSPWVRIFTPSLSPSATEGWYVVIHFSSLGDCFYVTLGCGSTEGVDLKHLPSEELDRRKAWARDRLNVKGLSTSKFQDPIALHGNKLSKQFERATLCAKKYLPESFDENEFWQDITELCTLLTCIYDSVLQGKSPDDSQSALAQASAEIENVVSPTQKAQGQGRLRDPDERRVVELQAMALAKAELEAIGFSAIRDTSANHSYDFEAYKSGSKWLIEVKGTTSSNAEAFLLTANELELHRSNTGKTGLAIVYDIELDRSGTFPIASKGLVKLFLPWDPEEWEFSPSAYIARKKMA
;
A
#
# COMPACT_ATOMS: atom_id res chain seq x y z
N MET A 1 36.53 -30.79 -42.23
CA MET A 1 37.10 -29.45 -42.41
C MET A 1 35.99 -28.53 -42.87
N THR A 2 35.84 -27.41 -42.18
CA THR A 2 34.84 -26.34 -42.33
C THR A 2 35.07 -25.48 -43.57
N SER A 3 33.99 -24.93 -44.13
CA SER A 3 33.88 -23.59 -44.77
C SER A 3 32.36 -23.33 -44.96
N SER A 4 31.69 -22.44 -44.22
CA SER A 4 31.66 -20.97 -44.36
C SER A 4 31.44 -20.47 -45.79
N GLU A 5 30.42 -19.62 -45.94
CA GLU A 5 30.11 -18.74 -47.10
C GLU A 5 29.33 -19.35 -48.27
N ILE A 6 28.00 -19.15 -48.29
CA ILE A 6 27.29 -18.61 -49.47
C ILE A 6 26.23 -17.64 -48.95
N GLY A 7 26.48 -16.35 -49.16
CA GLY A 7 25.52 -15.27 -48.92
C GLY A 7 24.47 -15.16 -50.03
N HIS A 8 23.36 -14.51 -49.66
CA HIS A 8 22.39 -13.79 -50.48
C HIS A 8 22.32 -14.09 -51.99
N ASN A 9 21.11 -14.46 -52.42
CA ASN A 9 20.25 -13.71 -53.36
C ASN A 9 19.53 -14.68 -54.31
N LEU A 10 18.30 -15.09 -53.99
CA LEU A 10 17.40 -15.73 -54.96
C LEU A 10 15.99 -15.17 -54.82
N ASP A 11 15.48 -14.77 -55.98
CA ASP A 11 14.33 -13.94 -56.25
C ASP A 11 13.00 -14.69 -56.08
N ARG A 12 11.93 -13.98 -55.70
CA ARG A 12 10.59 -14.55 -55.37
C ARG A 12 9.83 -15.13 -56.57
N HIS A 13 10.46 -15.28 -57.73
CA HIS A 13 9.83 -15.78 -58.96
C HIS A 13 10.32 -17.17 -59.41
N GLU A 14 11.33 -17.78 -58.78
CA GLU A 14 11.80 -19.12 -59.15
C GLU A 14 11.26 -20.28 -58.29
N ILE A 15 10.43 -20.02 -57.28
CA ILE A 15 9.81 -21.08 -56.46
C ILE A 15 8.59 -21.72 -57.15
N SER A 16 8.04 -21.09 -58.19
CA SER A 16 6.79 -21.54 -58.81
C SER A 16 6.93 -22.75 -59.75
N TYR A 17 8.13 -23.24 -60.04
CA TYR A 17 8.33 -24.34 -61.03
C TYR A 17 8.99 -25.62 -60.49
N ALA A 18 9.21 -25.73 -59.17
CA ALA A 18 9.80 -26.93 -58.55
C ALA A 18 8.84 -27.76 -57.67
N LEU A 19 7.52 -27.55 -57.77
CA LEU A 19 6.52 -28.25 -56.94
C LEU A 19 5.56 -29.17 -57.71
N THR A 20 5.88 -29.55 -58.95
CA THR A 20 5.04 -30.47 -59.76
C THR A 20 5.58 -31.90 -59.90
N SER A 21 6.43 -32.36 -58.98
CA SER A 21 6.99 -33.72 -59.07
C SER A 21 7.24 -34.43 -57.73
N ILE A 22 6.51 -34.09 -56.66
CA ILE A 22 6.58 -34.82 -55.38
C ILE A 22 5.36 -35.74 -55.24
N SER A 23 5.62 -37.05 -55.18
CA SER A 23 4.61 -38.10 -54.93
C SER A 23 3.90 -37.89 -53.57
N PRO A 24 2.59 -38.23 -53.44
CA PRO A 24 1.83 -38.11 -52.19
C PRO A 24 2.51 -38.79 -50.99
N THR A 25 3.28 -39.85 -51.22
CA THR A 25 4.02 -40.57 -50.19
C THR A 25 5.23 -39.77 -49.65
N GLY A 26 5.83 -38.91 -50.47
CA GLY A 26 6.94 -38.03 -50.07
C GLY A 26 6.50 -36.83 -49.22
N ILE A 27 5.27 -36.35 -49.42
CA ILE A 27 4.70 -35.26 -48.61
C ILE A 27 4.39 -35.75 -47.19
N LEU A 28 3.91 -36.99 -47.04
CA LEU A 28 3.67 -37.60 -45.72
C LEU A 28 4.97 -37.84 -44.93
N GLN A 29 6.06 -38.21 -45.60
CA GLN A 29 7.37 -38.36 -44.94
C GLN A 29 7.97 -37.02 -44.49
N LEU A 30 7.74 -35.93 -45.24
CA LEU A 30 8.16 -34.58 -44.83
C LEU A 30 7.33 -34.08 -43.64
N TYR A 31 6.02 -34.34 -43.61
CA TYR A 31 5.16 -33.99 -42.47
C TYR A 31 5.48 -34.80 -41.21
N GLU A 32 5.81 -36.09 -41.31
CA GLU A 32 6.23 -36.90 -40.16
C GLU A 32 7.59 -36.48 -39.60
N MET A 33 8.54 -36.07 -40.45
CA MET A 33 9.85 -35.58 -40.02
C MET A 33 9.76 -34.20 -39.34
N ASP A 34 8.90 -33.29 -39.82
CA ASP A 34 8.66 -31.99 -39.17
C ASP A 34 7.84 -32.13 -37.88
N ALA A 35 6.88 -33.06 -37.82
CA ALA A 35 6.16 -33.39 -36.59
C ALA A 35 7.10 -33.97 -35.52
N GLN A 36 8.04 -34.84 -35.89
CA GLN A 36 9.05 -35.37 -34.96
C GLN A 36 10.11 -34.33 -34.56
N LYS A 37 10.45 -33.39 -35.45
CA LYS A 37 11.32 -32.24 -35.11
C LYS A 37 10.62 -31.28 -34.14
N ASN A 38 9.34 -31.00 -34.35
CA ASN A 38 8.55 -30.15 -33.44
C ASN A 38 8.30 -30.83 -32.10
N LEU A 39 8.05 -32.14 -32.05
CA LEU A 39 7.96 -32.91 -30.79
C LEU A 39 9.30 -33.00 -30.04
N ARG A 40 10.45 -33.00 -30.75
CA ARG A 40 11.78 -32.90 -30.12
C ARG A 40 12.11 -31.49 -29.65
N ALA A 41 11.66 -30.46 -30.37
CA ALA A 41 11.81 -29.06 -29.95
C ALA A 41 10.88 -28.71 -28.78
N GLU A 42 9.66 -29.24 -28.72
CA GLU A 42 8.75 -29.14 -27.57
C GLU A 42 9.25 -29.93 -26.37
N ARG A 43 9.84 -31.12 -26.56
CA ARG A 43 10.50 -31.85 -25.46
C ARG A 43 11.76 -31.14 -24.95
N ALA A 44 12.54 -30.51 -25.82
CA ALA A 44 13.68 -29.69 -25.44
C ALA A 44 13.25 -28.36 -24.77
N ASN A 45 12.11 -27.78 -25.16
CA ASN A 45 11.51 -26.63 -24.47
C ASN A 45 10.88 -27.02 -23.13
N CYS A 46 10.24 -28.19 -22.99
CA CYS A 46 9.80 -28.71 -21.69
C CYS A 46 10.98 -29.05 -20.75
N GLU A 47 12.16 -29.38 -21.30
CA GLU A 47 13.38 -29.56 -20.50
C GLU A 47 14.06 -28.24 -20.11
N ASN A 48 13.91 -27.17 -20.91
CA ASN A 48 14.38 -25.81 -20.58
C ASN A 48 13.40 -24.97 -19.74
N GLU A 49 12.09 -25.19 -19.85
CA GLU A 49 11.08 -24.64 -18.92
C GLU A 49 11.21 -25.26 -17.51
N ASN A 50 11.95 -26.36 -17.38
CA ASN A 50 12.33 -26.94 -16.10
C ASN A 50 13.58 -26.31 -15.45
N GLN A 51 14.28 -25.36 -16.09
CA GLN A 51 15.39 -24.63 -15.47
C GLN A 51 14.93 -23.59 -14.43
N PRO A 52 13.93 -22.72 -14.67
CA PRO A 52 13.35 -21.90 -13.60
C PRO A 52 12.69 -22.78 -12.52
N ASN A 53 12.19 -23.96 -12.90
CA ASN A 53 11.55 -24.92 -12.01
C ASN A 53 12.57 -25.66 -11.10
N ARG A 54 13.81 -25.90 -11.54
CA ARG A 54 14.89 -26.43 -10.69
C ARG A 54 15.47 -25.39 -9.73
N LEU A 55 15.64 -24.13 -10.17
CA LEU A 55 16.10 -23.05 -9.27
C LEU A 55 15.04 -22.69 -8.23
N ALA A 56 13.75 -22.68 -8.57
CA ALA A 56 12.66 -22.50 -7.60
C ALA A 56 12.53 -23.70 -6.63
N ARG A 57 12.67 -24.94 -7.11
CA ARG A 57 12.68 -26.15 -6.27
C ARG A 57 13.85 -26.20 -5.29
N SER A 58 15.02 -25.67 -5.67
CA SER A 58 16.23 -25.66 -4.84
C SER A 58 16.26 -24.54 -3.79
N THR A 59 15.52 -23.44 -4.01
CA THR A 59 15.59 -22.24 -3.15
C THR A 59 14.65 -22.32 -1.94
N ALA A 60 13.48 -22.94 -2.07
CA ALA A 60 12.53 -23.09 -0.96
C ALA A 60 12.98 -24.06 0.16
N VAL A 61 13.91 -24.99 -0.13
CA VAL A 61 14.35 -26.03 0.82
C VAL A 61 15.17 -25.46 2.00
N ASN A 62 15.76 -24.27 1.83
CA ASN A 62 16.60 -23.61 2.86
C ASN A 62 16.07 -22.24 3.30
N GLN A 63 14.86 -21.85 2.90
CA GLN A 63 14.28 -20.55 3.28
C GLN A 63 13.58 -20.63 4.64
N SER A 64 13.82 -19.63 5.49
CA SER A 64 13.06 -19.49 6.74
C SER A 64 11.60 -19.12 6.45
N PRO A 65 10.65 -19.42 7.35
CA PRO A 65 9.25 -18.99 7.20
C PRO A 65 9.11 -17.49 6.95
N ALA A 66 9.97 -16.66 7.57
CA ALA A 66 9.99 -15.22 7.32
C ALA A 66 10.30 -14.91 5.86
N GLN A 67 11.31 -15.55 5.25
CA GLN A 67 11.65 -15.36 3.83
C GLN A 67 10.55 -15.85 2.90
N LEU A 68 9.93 -16.99 3.21
CA LEU A 68 8.79 -17.52 2.47
C LEU A 68 7.62 -16.53 2.48
N PHE A 69 7.16 -16.08 3.64
CA PHE A 69 6.05 -15.14 3.73
C PHE A 69 6.39 -13.73 3.22
N ALA A 70 7.67 -13.36 3.23
CA ALA A 70 8.13 -12.10 2.69
C ALA A 70 7.99 -12.02 1.17
N SER A 71 7.98 -13.17 0.50
CA SER A 71 7.82 -13.30 -0.95
C SER A 71 6.40 -13.25 -1.49
N LEU A 72 5.41 -13.47 -0.62
CA LEU A 72 4.02 -13.49 -1.04
C LEU A 72 3.59 -12.14 -1.60
N LYS A 73 2.89 -12.19 -2.73
CA LYS A 73 2.19 -11.05 -3.33
C LYS A 73 0.68 -11.21 -3.11
N ARG A 74 -0.04 -10.10 -3.19
CA ARG A 74 -1.51 -10.08 -3.06
C ARG A 74 -2.19 -11.05 -4.04
N ALA A 75 -1.68 -11.13 -5.28
CA ALA A 75 -2.20 -12.03 -6.31
C ALA A 75 -2.15 -13.51 -5.89
N ASN A 76 -1.11 -13.95 -5.18
CA ASN A 76 -1.02 -15.32 -4.68
C ASN A 76 -2.13 -15.61 -3.67
N VAL A 77 -2.39 -14.67 -2.76
CA VAL A 77 -3.44 -14.78 -1.75
C VAL A 77 -4.84 -14.77 -2.37
N LEU A 78 -5.08 -13.91 -3.37
CA LEU A 78 -6.35 -13.89 -4.11
C LEU A 78 -6.60 -15.20 -4.86
N GLY A 79 -5.55 -15.79 -5.46
CA GLY A 79 -5.61 -17.12 -6.06
C GLY A 79 -6.03 -18.18 -5.04
N ALA A 80 -5.40 -18.18 -3.85
CA ALA A 80 -5.73 -19.09 -2.77
C ALA A 80 -7.18 -18.94 -2.28
N LEU A 81 -7.66 -17.71 -2.09
CA LEU A 81 -9.04 -17.44 -1.69
C LEU A 81 -10.06 -17.91 -2.73
N LYS A 82 -9.78 -17.69 -4.03
CA LYS A 82 -10.61 -18.19 -5.12
C LYS A 82 -10.71 -19.72 -5.11
N GLN A 83 -9.59 -20.41 -4.88
CA GLN A 83 -9.57 -21.86 -4.77
C GLN A 83 -10.35 -22.35 -3.55
N LEU A 84 -10.18 -21.72 -2.39
CA LEU A 84 -10.91 -22.07 -1.17
C LEU A 84 -12.41 -21.86 -1.30
N ALA A 85 -12.83 -20.78 -1.96
CA ALA A 85 -14.25 -20.52 -2.21
C ALA A 85 -14.92 -21.62 -3.07
N GLN A 86 -14.14 -22.36 -3.87
CA GLN A 86 -14.62 -23.45 -4.72
C GLN A 86 -14.43 -24.85 -4.11
N SER A 87 -13.68 -24.95 -3.01
CA SER A 87 -13.31 -26.24 -2.39
C SER A 87 -14.32 -26.65 -1.32
N THR A 88 -14.74 -27.91 -1.32
CA THR A 88 -15.64 -28.49 -0.31
C THR A 88 -14.91 -29.16 0.86
N SER A 89 -13.59 -29.33 0.78
CA SER A 89 -12.77 -29.98 1.82
C SER A 89 -11.46 -29.25 2.07
N SER A 90 -11.14 -29.00 3.35
CA SER A 90 -9.89 -28.37 3.80
C SER A 90 -8.88 -29.42 4.25
N ARG A 91 -7.59 -29.22 3.90
CA ARG A 91 -6.45 -29.99 4.45
C ARG A 91 -5.98 -29.46 5.80
N PHE A 92 -6.49 -28.29 6.21
CA PHE A 92 -6.07 -27.58 7.41
C PHE A 92 -7.15 -27.68 8.49
N ALA A 93 -6.74 -27.65 9.75
CA ALA A 93 -7.69 -27.54 10.85
C ALA A 93 -8.42 -26.19 10.79
N SER A 94 -9.68 -26.17 11.22
CA SER A 94 -10.45 -24.93 11.34
C SER A 94 -9.71 -23.91 12.21
N ALA A 95 -9.78 -22.63 11.85
CA ALA A 95 -9.23 -21.55 12.65
C ALA A 95 -9.74 -21.60 14.10
N THR A 96 -8.83 -21.50 15.07
CA THR A 96 -9.15 -21.59 16.51
C THR A 96 -9.31 -20.23 17.18
N LYS A 97 -8.53 -19.23 16.76
CA LYS A 97 -8.47 -17.91 17.43
C LYS A 97 -8.71 -16.71 16.52
N PHE A 98 -8.36 -16.81 15.24
CA PHE A 98 -8.41 -15.70 14.29
C PHE A 98 -8.89 -16.17 12.94
N GLU A 99 -9.61 -15.30 12.24
CA GLU A 99 -10.16 -15.53 10.92
C GLU A 99 -9.74 -14.42 9.98
N LEU A 100 -9.44 -14.78 8.73
CA LEU A 100 -9.28 -13.82 7.65
C LEU A 100 -10.66 -13.56 7.07
N VAL A 101 -11.06 -12.29 7.01
CA VAL A 101 -12.30 -11.86 6.37
C VAL A 101 -11.96 -11.28 5.02
N TYR A 102 -12.64 -11.73 3.98
CA TYR A 102 -12.50 -11.21 2.62
C TYR A 102 -13.82 -11.34 1.87
N GLN A 103 -14.37 -10.22 1.40
CA GLN A 103 -15.62 -10.16 0.63
C GLN A 103 -16.77 -10.92 1.32
N SER A 104 -16.96 -10.62 2.61
CA SER A 104 -17.99 -11.22 3.48
C SER A 104 -17.83 -12.73 3.75
N GLN A 105 -16.72 -13.34 3.33
CA GLN A 105 -16.37 -14.73 3.62
C GLN A 105 -15.26 -14.81 4.68
N ARG A 106 -15.23 -15.92 5.43
CA ARG A 106 -14.29 -16.17 6.52
C ARG A 106 -13.43 -17.37 6.22
N TYR A 107 -12.13 -17.23 6.40
CA TYR A 107 -11.13 -18.25 6.08
C TYR A 107 -10.14 -18.43 7.22
N ALA A 108 -9.54 -19.61 7.33
CA ALA A 108 -8.44 -19.82 8.26
C ALA A 108 -7.16 -19.15 7.72
N PRO A 109 -6.55 -18.17 8.42
CA PRO A 109 -5.42 -17.41 7.88
C PRO A 109 -4.23 -18.29 7.47
N LYS A 110 -3.93 -19.33 8.26
CA LYS A 110 -2.83 -20.26 7.98
C LYS A 110 -3.07 -21.08 6.71
N GLU A 111 -4.31 -21.47 6.46
CA GLU A 111 -4.67 -22.22 5.25
C GLU A 111 -4.54 -21.36 4.00
N VAL A 112 -5.07 -20.12 4.06
CA VAL A 112 -4.95 -19.16 2.96
C VAL A 112 -3.47 -18.92 2.63
N ALA A 113 -2.65 -18.66 3.66
CA ALA A 113 -1.24 -18.36 3.46
C ALA A 113 -0.45 -19.58 2.95
N ALA A 114 -0.77 -20.79 3.40
CA ALA A 114 -0.18 -22.01 2.90
C ALA A 114 -0.48 -22.18 1.40
N LEU A 115 -1.76 -22.11 1.01
CA LEU A 115 -2.16 -22.22 -0.41
C LEU A 115 -1.54 -21.11 -1.28
N ALA A 116 -1.41 -19.90 -0.75
CA ALA A 116 -0.74 -18.81 -1.45
C ALA A 116 0.75 -19.14 -1.71
N LEU A 117 1.44 -19.76 -0.75
CA LEU A 117 2.81 -20.25 -0.94
C LEU A 117 2.85 -21.42 -1.94
N GLU A 118 1.86 -22.31 -1.92
CA GLU A 118 1.76 -23.40 -2.90
C GLU A 118 1.64 -22.87 -4.33
N HIS A 119 0.84 -21.81 -4.53
CA HIS A 119 0.71 -21.14 -5.82
C HIS A 119 2.01 -20.47 -6.27
N LEU A 120 2.78 -19.93 -5.33
CA LEU A 120 4.02 -19.21 -5.64
C LEU A 120 5.19 -20.16 -5.95
N PHE A 121 5.34 -21.24 -5.18
CA PHE A 121 6.48 -22.16 -5.28
C PHE A 121 6.15 -23.46 -6.04
N HIS A 122 4.89 -23.64 -6.47
CA HIS A 122 4.39 -24.85 -7.11
C HIS A 122 4.71 -26.13 -6.31
N LYS A 123 4.61 -26.04 -4.98
CA LYS A 123 4.92 -27.10 -4.02
C LYS A 123 3.90 -27.08 -2.89
N ALA A 124 3.44 -28.25 -2.45
CA ALA A 124 2.58 -28.34 -1.27
C ALA A 124 3.32 -27.92 0.02
N PHE A 125 2.61 -27.23 0.92
CA PHE A 125 3.12 -26.84 2.23
C PHE A 125 2.22 -27.40 3.34
N ASP A 126 2.81 -28.13 4.28
CA ASP A 126 2.08 -28.64 5.45
C ASP A 126 2.10 -27.61 6.60
N PRO A 127 1.14 -27.69 7.55
CA PRO A 127 1.13 -26.84 8.75
C PRO A 127 2.46 -26.81 9.52
N LYS A 128 3.22 -27.91 9.45
CA LYS A 128 4.52 -28.08 10.12
C LYS A 128 5.65 -27.29 9.44
N ASP A 129 5.52 -27.00 8.15
CA ASP A 129 6.50 -26.25 7.35
C ASP A 129 6.41 -24.73 7.60
N LEU A 130 5.34 -24.30 8.26
CA LEU A 130 5.05 -22.89 8.55
C LEU A 130 5.48 -22.49 9.98
N LYS A 131 6.42 -23.23 10.58
CA LYS A 131 6.91 -23.04 11.96
C LYS A 131 7.80 -21.79 12.11
N GLY A 132 7.17 -20.64 12.31
CA GLY A 132 7.72 -19.47 13.01
C GLY A 132 6.86 -19.17 14.23
N GLU A 133 7.26 -18.23 15.11
CA GLU A 133 6.45 -17.81 16.27
C GLU A 133 4.97 -17.66 15.87
N GLU A 134 4.16 -18.58 16.37
CA GLU A 134 2.88 -18.92 15.74
C GLU A 134 1.94 -17.72 15.73
N GLY A 135 1.65 -17.19 14.54
CA GLY A 135 0.67 -16.13 14.33
C GLY A 135 1.27 -14.81 13.82
N SER A 136 2.46 -14.40 14.24
CA SER A 136 2.97 -13.07 13.89
C SER A 136 3.40 -12.95 12.43
N VAL A 137 4.28 -13.82 11.94
CA VAL A 137 4.87 -13.69 10.58
C VAL A 137 3.82 -13.87 9.47
N CYS A 138 2.96 -14.89 9.60
CA CYS A 138 1.86 -15.14 8.66
C CYS A 138 0.86 -13.98 8.66
N PHE A 139 0.43 -13.51 9.84
CA PHE A 139 -0.59 -12.47 9.92
C PHE A 139 -0.02 -11.14 9.44
N ASN A 140 1.21 -10.82 9.83
CA ASN A 140 1.90 -9.64 9.32
C ASN A 140 2.03 -9.67 7.80
N ALA A 141 2.30 -10.84 7.19
CA ALA A 141 2.36 -10.94 5.73
C ALA A 141 0.98 -10.74 5.08
N LEU A 142 -0.08 -11.34 5.61
CA LEU A 142 -1.44 -11.17 5.09
C LEU A 142 -1.95 -9.73 5.28
N SER A 143 -1.75 -9.13 6.45
CA SER A 143 -2.09 -7.73 6.74
C SER A 143 -1.26 -6.77 5.89
N ARG A 144 0.05 -7.00 5.75
CA ARG A 144 0.90 -6.26 4.80
C ARG A 144 0.34 -6.37 3.38
N LEU A 145 -0.26 -7.48 3.00
CA LEU A 145 -0.90 -7.66 1.69
C LEU A 145 -2.35 -7.16 1.65
N GLY A 146 -2.80 -6.41 2.65
CA GLY A 146 -4.12 -5.77 2.76
C GLY A 146 -5.26 -6.77 2.89
N PHE A 147 -5.06 -7.80 3.71
CA PHE A 147 -6.12 -8.73 4.10
C PHE A 147 -6.46 -8.55 5.58
N THR A 148 -7.75 -8.49 5.85
CA THR A 148 -8.29 -8.23 7.18
C THR A 148 -8.27 -9.50 8.01
N ILE A 149 -7.63 -9.45 9.18
CA ILE A 149 -7.62 -10.54 10.15
C ILE A 149 -8.29 -10.07 11.45
N ILE A 150 -9.29 -10.82 11.91
CA ILE A 150 -10.04 -10.50 13.12
C ILE A 150 -10.02 -11.68 14.11
N PRO A 151 -10.21 -11.43 15.41
CA PRO A 151 -10.47 -12.50 16.37
C PRO A 151 -11.69 -13.32 15.95
N LYS A 152 -11.60 -14.64 16.13
CA LYS A 152 -12.74 -15.54 15.92
C LYS A 152 -13.81 -15.24 16.97
N GLN A 153 -15.03 -14.98 16.53
CA GLN A 153 -16.17 -14.72 17.42
C GLN A 153 -16.42 -15.94 18.33
N THR A 154 -16.61 -15.68 19.62
CA THR A 154 -17.07 -16.69 20.58
C THR A 154 -18.60 -16.73 20.59
N VAL A 155 -19.17 -17.89 20.92
CA VAL A 155 -20.62 -18.18 20.81
C VAL A 155 -21.49 -17.44 21.85
N ALA A 156 -20.89 -16.77 22.84
CA ALA A 156 -21.65 -16.01 23.83
C ALA A 156 -22.36 -14.82 23.16
N PRO A 157 -23.63 -14.52 23.49
CA PRO A 157 -24.31 -13.39 22.89
C PRO A 157 -23.59 -12.10 23.31
N PRO A 158 -23.06 -11.32 22.35
CA PRO A 158 -22.47 -10.02 22.67
C PRO A 158 -23.52 -9.13 23.32
N LEU A 159 -23.11 -8.25 24.24
CA LEU A 159 -23.97 -7.18 24.72
C LEU A 159 -24.51 -6.40 23.51
N LEU A 160 -25.80 -6.07 23.52
CA LEU A 160 -26.40 -5.24 22.45
C LEU A 160 -25.65 -3.91 22.34
N LEU A 161 -25.44 -3.44 21.11
CA LEU A 161 -24.67 -2.21 20.85
C LEU A 161 -25.28 -1.01 21.59
N CYS A 162 -26.61 -0.90 21.58
CA CYS A 162 -27.32 0.15 22.31
C CYS A 162 -27.04 0.13 23.83
N ASN A 163 -26.93 -1.05 24.44
CA ASN A 163 -26.62 -1.19 25.87
C ASN A 163 -25.16 -0.80 26.16
N ILE A 164 -24.23 -1.17 25.28
CA ILE A 164 -22.83 -0.77 25.40
C ILE A 164 -22.71 0.77 25.32
N ILE A 165 -23.36 1.38 24.33
CA ILE A 165 -23.37 2.85 24.15
C ILE A 165 -23.93 3.54 25.38
N LYS A 166 -25.14 3.15 25.82
CA LYS A 166 -25.80 3.74 27.00
C LYS A 166 -24.90 3.62 28.23
N ARG A 167 -24.29 2.45 28.45
CA ARG A 167 -23.41 2.25 29.59
C ARG A 167 -22.14 3.09 29.53
N ILE A 168 -21.53 3.25 28.36
CA ILE A 168 -20.37 4.14 28.18
C ILE A 168 -20.77 5.59 28.52
N LEU A 169 -21.92 6.06 28.04
CA LEU A 169 -22.44 7.40 28.29
C LEU A 169 -22.78 7.64 29.77
N GLU A 170 -23.41 6.68 30.44
CA GLU A 170 -23.63 6.73 31.89
C GLU A 170 -22.31 6.87 32.66
N LEU A 171 -21.31 6.06 32.32
CA LEU A 171 -19.99 6.09 32.96
C LEU A 171 -19.23 7.40 32.67
N GLN A 172 -19.55 8.09 31.57
CA GLN A 172 -18.98 9.41 31.28
C GLN A 172 -19.37 10.48 32.28
N THR A 173 -20.60 10.44 32.79
CA THR A 173 -21.06 11.37 33.83
C THR A 173 -20.27 11.23 35.15
N GLN A 174 -19.58 10.10 35.31
CA GLN A 174 -18.76 9.76 36.48
C GLN A 174 -17.26 9.70 36.14
N HIS A 175 -16.84 10.48 35.13
CA HIS A 175 -15.45 10.51 34.70
C HIS A 175 -14.49 10.83 35.85
N SER A 176 -13.38 10.09 35.88
CA SER A 176 -12.21 10.40 36.67
C SER A 176 -10.97 10.22 35.80
N SER A 177 -9.97 11.08 35.97
CA SER A 177 -8.66 10.91 35.31
C SER A 177 -7.86 9.72 35.85
N GLN A 178 -8.24 9.19 37.03
CA GLN A 178 -7.64 8.02 37.65
C GLN A 178 -8.33 6.73 37.17
N ASN A 179 -7.62 5.61 37.20
CA ASN A 179 -8.13 4.30 36.76
C ASN A 179 -9.03 3.63 37.82
N THR A 180 -10.13 4.30 38.19
CA THR A 180 -11.15 3.80 39.13
C THR A 180 -11.88 2.58 38.56
N PRO A 181 -12.59 1.77 39.38
CA PRO A 181 -13.38 0.65 38.87
C PRO A 181 -14.37 1.04 37.76
N LEU A 182 -15.02 2.20 37.87
CA LEU A 182 -15.92 2.74 36.84
C LEU A 182 -15.19 3.06 35.53
N MET A 183 -13.97 3.61 35.62
CA MET A 183 -13.16 3.90 34.43
C MET A 183 -12.55 2.63 33.82
N GLN A 184 -12.30 1.59 34.62
CA GLN A 184 -11.90 0.27 34.13
C GLN A 184 -13.03 -0.35 33.31
N GLU A 185 -14.26 -0.30 33.83
CA GLU A 185 -15.47 -0.77 33.13
C GLU A 185 -15.68 -0.01 31.81
N ARG A 186 -15.64 1.34 31.84
CA ARG A 186 -15.74 2.17 30.64
C ARG A 186 -14.67 1.79 29.60
N GLY A 187 -13.45 1.57 30.08
CA GLY A 187 -12.33 1.16 29.25
C GLY A 187 -12.53 -0.23 28.63
N GLU A 188 -13.08 -1.20 29.36
CA GLU A 188 -13.40 -2.52 28.81
C GLU A 188 -14.50 -2.42 27.73
N LEU A 189 -15.56 -1.65 27.99
CA LEU A 189 -16.63 -1.43 27.03
C LEU A 189 -16.10 -0.81 25.73
N VAL A 190 -15.22 0.19 25.82
CA VAL A 190 -14.65 0.87 24.65
C VAL A 190 -13.62 -0.01 23.91
N ARG A 191 -12.65 -0.57 24.63
CA ARG A 191 -11.50 -1.25 24.00
C ARG A 191 -11.83 -2.67 23.52
N LYS A 192 -12.85 -3.30 24.10
CA LYS A 192 -13.21 -4.70 23.85
C LYS A 192 -14.62 -4.84 23.29
N HIS A 193 -15.66 -4.55 24.07
CA HIS A 193 -17.03 -4.89 23.68
C HIS A 193 -17.54 -4.09 22.48
N PHE A 194 -17.31 -2.79 22.43
CA PHE A 194 -17.68 -1.97 21.27
C PHE A 194 -16.90 -2.41 20.03
N LYS A 195 -15.60 -2.68 20.19
CA LYS A 195 -14.74 -3.20 19.12
C LYS A 195 -15.24 -4.55 18.57
N GLU A 196 -15.65 -5.46 19.45
CA GLU A 196 -16.27 -6.74 19.08
C GLU A 196 -17.54 -6.52 18.24
N ARG A 197 -18.41 -5.58 18.65
CA ARG A 197 -19.62 -5.24 17.87
C ARG A 197 -19.32 -4.69 16.47
N ILE A 198 -18.25 -3.91 16.31
CA ILE A 198 -17.82 -3.47 14.98
C ILE A 198 -17.33 -4.68 14.17
N TYR A 199 -16.57 -5.60 14.76
CA TYR A 199 -16.15 -6.82 14.05
C TYR A 199 -17.33 -7.74 13.68
N ASP A 200 -18.42 -7.72 14.42
CA ASP A 200 -19.65 -8.42 14.02
C ASP A 200 -20.23 -7.87 12.71
N ALA A 201 -20.06 -6.57 12.46
CA ALA A 201 -20.47 -5.89 11.23
C ALA A 201 -19.44 -5.98 10.09
N PHE A 202 -18.29 -6.67 10.26
CA PHE A 202 -17.25 -6.71 9.22
C PHE A 202 -17.68 -7.40 7.92
N ASN A 203 -18.73 -8.21 7.92
CA ASN A 203 -19.29 -8.71 6.67
C ASN A 203 -19.81 -7.58 5.75
N GLN A 204 -20.18 -6.42 6.32
CA GLN A 204 -20.62 -5.22 5.59
C GLN A 204 -19.46 -4.23 5.39
N ILE A 205 -18.60 -4.05 6.40
CA ILE A 205 -17.52 -3.05 6.39
C ILE A 205 -16.30 -3.51 5.59
N GLU A 206 -15.85 -4.75 5.77
CA GLU A 206 -14.61 -5.26 5.17
C GLU A 206 -14.58 -5.18 3.64
N PRO A 207 -15.66 -5.51 2.89
CA PRO A 207 -15.67 -5.42 1.44
C PRO A 207 -15.34 -4.02 0.90
N ILE A 208 -15.70 -2.97 1.64
CA ILE A 208 -15.42 -1.56 1.27
C ILE A 208 -13.91 -1.34 1.21
N PHE A 209 -13.16 -1.91 2.15
CA PHE A 209 -11.70 -1.77 2.20
C PHE A 209 -11.03 -2.69 1.18
N SER A 210 -11.42 -3.97 1.13
CA SER A 210 -10.72 -4.96 0.30
C SER A 210 -10.92 -4.78 -1.20
N GLN A 211 -12.00 -4.13 -1.64
CA GLN A 211 -12.20 -3.67 -3.03
C GLN A 211 -11.12 -2.68 -3.47
N HIS A 212 -10.71 -1.78 -2.58
CA HIS A 212 -9.58 -0.86 -2.79
C HIS A 212 -8.24 -1.50 -2.41
N GLY A 213 -8.28 -2.78 -2.04
CA GLY A 213 -7.14 -3.55 -1.63
C GLY A 213 -6.74 -3.34 -0.17
N PHE A 214 -7.36 -2.47 0.62
CA PHE A 214 -6.94 -2.23 2.00
C PHE A 214 -7.37 -3.35 2.95
N ASP A 215 -6.60 -3.54 4.01
CA ASP A 215 -7.08 -4.20 5.23
C ASP A 215 -7.88 -3.21 6.08
N CYS A 216 -8.70 -3.75 7.00
CA CYS A 216 -9.51 -2.98 7.92
C CYS A 216 -9.23 -3.40 9.37
N ALA A 217 -9.01 -2.42 10.24
CA ALA A 217 -8.75 -2.61 11.66
C ALA A 217 -9.64 -1.70 12.52
N VAL A 218 -9.83 -2.12 13.78
CA VAL A 218 -10.61 -1.39 14.79
C VAL A 218 -9.77 -1.26 16.05
N GLU A 219 -9.76 -0.06 16.62
CA GLU A 219 -9.07 0.24 17.87
C GLU A 219 -9.95 1.11 18.77
N GLY A 220 -10.04 0.77 20.05
CA GLY A 220 -10.67 1.62 21.05
C GLY A 220 -9.64 2.15 22.04
N SER A 221 -9.83 3.36 22.53
CA SER A 221 -9.01 3.97 23.56
C SER A 221 -9.83 4.81 24.53
N ASP A 222 -9.50 4.69 25.81
CA ASP A 222 -10.03 5.49 26.91
C ASP A 222 -8.92 6.24 27.66
N GLY A 223 -7.73 6.36 27.04
CA GLY A 223 -6.52 6.97 27.62
C GLY A 223 -5.56 5.95 28.25
N ILE A 224 -4.27 6.09 27.89
CA ILE A 224 -3.15 5.31 28.46
C ILE A 224 -2.68 5.99 29.75
N GLY A 225 -2.67 5.25 30.86
CA GLY A 225 -2.41 5.79 32.19
C GLY A 225 -3.57 6.65 32.68
N ARG A 226 -3.54 7.96 32.36
CA ARG A 226 -4.65 8.87 32.69
C ARG A 226 -5.83 8.64 31.76
N LYS A 227 -7.02 8.63 32.35
CA LYS A 227 -8.27 8.34 31.64
C LYS A 227 -8.80 9.56 30.90
N SER A 228 -8.97 9.39 29.59
CA SER A 228 -9.41 10.43 28.65
C SER A 228 -10.79 10.93 29.03
N TYR A 229 -11.00 12.24 28.86
CA TYR A 229 -12.31 12.88 28.94
C TYR A 229 -13.23 12.47 27.80
N SER A 230 -12.66 12.11 26.65
CA SER A 230 -13.40 11.72 25.45
C SER A 230 -12.80 10.40 24.95
N PRO A 231 -13.29 9.24 25.42
CA PRO A 231 -12.90 7.96 24.88
C PRO A 231 -13.42 7.83 23.45
N TRP A 232 -12.80 6.95 22.67
CA TRP A 232 -13.13 6.80 21.25
C TRP A 232 -12.89 5.37 20.75
N VAL A 233 -13.55 5.05 19.63
CA VAL A 233 -13.29 3.84 18.84
C VAL A 233 -13.09 4.24 17.38
N ARG A 234 -12.04 3.78 16.73
CA ARG A 234 -11.71 4.13 15.34
C ARG A 234 -11.69 2.92 14.41
N ILE A 235 -12.03 3.15 13.15
CA ILE A 235 -11.97 2.20 12.03
C ILE A 235 -11.00 2.78 10.98
N PHE A 236 -10.02 1.98 10.54
CA PHE A 236 -8.89 2.45 9.73
C PHE A 236 -8.18 1.32 8.98
N THR A 237 -7.31 1.66 8.02
CA THR A 237 -6.27 0.74 7.53
C THR A 237 -4.96 1.01 8.28
N PRO A 238 -4.33 0.00 8.91
CA PRO A 238 -3.04 0.15 9.59
C PRO A 238 -1.92 0.72 8.71
N SER A 239 -1.95 0.44 7.41
CA SER A 239 -0.89 0.86 6.48
C SER A 239 -0.83 2.37 6.24
N LEU A 240 -1.97 3.07 6.32
CA LEU A 240 -2.07 4.52 6.10
C LEU A 240 -2.47 5.29 7.35
N SER A 241 -2.72 4.60 8.46
CA SER A 241 -3.15 5.20 9.72
C SER A 241 -2.63 4.40 10.92
N PRO A 242 -1.29 4.24 11.03
CA PRO A 242 -0.65 3.31 11.96
C PRO A 242 -0.93 3.64 13.43
N SER A 243 -1.26 4.89 13.74
CA SER A 243 -1.51 5.37 15.10
C SER A 243 -2.70 6.33 15.13
N ALA A 244 -3.26 6.61 16.32
CA ALA A 244 -4.36 7.57 16.49
C ALA A 244 -3.96 9.02 16.21
N THR A 245 -2.68 9.25 15.94
CA THR A 245 -2.11 10.56 15.69
C THR A 245 -1.72 10.74 14.23
N GLU A 246 -1.77 9.67 13.44
CA GLU A 246 -1.33 9.66 12.05
C GLU A 246 -2.41 9.02 11.15
N GLY A 247 -2.69 9.68 10.03
CA GLY A 247 -3.61 9.16 9.02
C GLY A 247 -5.03 9.70 9.13
N TRP A 248 -5.92 8.99 8.46
CA TRP A 248 -7.35 9.28 8.35
C TRP A 248 -8.14 8.11 8.89
N TYR A 249 -9.27 8.37 9.55
CA TYR A 249 -10.04 7.30 10.16
C TYR A 249 -11.48 7.72 10.39
N VAL A 250 -12.37 6.72 10.48
CA VAL A 250 -13.71 6.91 11.04
C VAL A 250 -13.61 6.77 12.55
N VAL A 251 -14.18 7.68 13.32
CA VAL A 251 -14.13 7.64 14.80
C VAL A 251 -15.50 7.82 15.41
N ILE A 252 -15.81 6.94 16.36
CA ILE A 252 -16.90 7.07 17.30
C ILE A 252 -16.36 7.77 18.55
N HIS A 253 -16.74 9.02 18.78
CA HIS A 253 -16.35 9.80 19.94
C HIS A 253 -17.48 9.92 20.96
N PHE A 254 -17.19 9.70 22.24
CA PHE A 254 -18.17 9.90 23.31
C PHE A 254 -17.97 11.27 23.97
N SER A 255 -19.06 12.03 24.10
CA SER A 255 -19.08 13.31 24.83
C SER A 255 -18.64 13.12 26.27
N SER A 256 -17.89 14.08 26.82
CA SER A 256 -17.54 14.06 28.25
C SER A 256 -18.73 14.28 29.17
N LEU A 257 -19.84 14.83 28.64
CA LEU A 257 -21.07 15.03 29.41
C LEU A 257 -21.93 13.76 29.50
N GLY A 258 -21.62 12.73 28.70
CA GLY A 258 -22.43 11.50 28.65
C GLY A 258 -23.81 11.69 28.00
N ASP A 259 -24.03 12.81 27.31
CA ASP A 259 -25.32 13.18 26.71
C ASP A 259 -25.49 12.66 25.27
N CYS A 260 -24.37 12.45 24.57
CA CYS A 260 -24.34 12.05 23.17
C CYS A 260 -23.01 11.41 22.77
N PHE A 261 -23.01 10.80 21.59
CA PHE A 261 -21.80 10.40 20.90
C PHE A 261 -21.83 10.87 19.45
N TYR A 262 -20.68 10.89 18.79
CA TYR A 262 -20.53 11.33 17.42
C TYR A 262 -19.89 10.23 16.60
N VAL A 263 -20.34 10.04 15.37
CA VAL A 263 -19.59 9.30 14.35
C VAL A 263 -18.99 10.33 13.40
N THR A 264 -17.68 10.23 13.20
CA THR A 264 -16.89 11.25 12.51
C THR A 264 -15.97 10.62 11.48
N LEU A 265 -15.59 11.41 10.48
CA LEU A 265 -14.41 11.17 9.66
C LEU A 265 -13.43 12.30 9.97
N GLY A 266 -12.18 11.96 10.26
CA GLY A 266 -11.17 12.94 10.64
C GLY A 266 -9.75 12.43 10.41
N CYS A 267 -8.79 13.28 10.74
CA CYS A 267 -7.37 12.97 10.63
C CYS A 267 -6.65 13.08 11.98
N GLY A 268 -5.41 12.59 12.01
CA GLY A 268 -4.48 12.84 13.11
C GLY A 268 -4.37 14.33 13.44
N SER A 269 -4.44 14.68 14.74
CA SER A 269 -4.37 16.07 15.22
C SER A 269 -3.03 16.42 15.88
N THR A 270 -2.07 15.50 15.86
CA THR A 270 -0.79 15.61 16.56
C THR A 270 0.31 14.91 15.77
N GLU A 271 1.52 15.44 15.79
CA GLU A 271 2.67 14.91 15.07
C GLU A 271 3.84 14.57 16.00
N GLY A 272 4.61 13.56 15.61
CA GLY A 272 5.90 13.22 16.21
C GLY A 272 5.83 12.48 17.54
N VAL A 273 7.01 12.07 18.03
CA VAL A 273 7.18 11.31 19.29
C VAL A 273 6.72 12.12 20.50
N ASP A 274 6.79 13.46 20.40
CA ASP A 274 6.39 14.40 21.46
C ASP A 274 4.88 14.75 21.44
N LEU A 275 4.09 14.19 20.51
CA LEU A 275 2.65 14.43 20.37
C LEU A 275 2.29 15.93 20.28
N LYS A 276 3.09 16.70 19.53
CA LYS A 276 2.86 18.13 19.36
C LYS A 276 1.62 18.35 18.53
N HIS A 277 0.77 19.30 18.92
CA HIS A 277 -0.44 19.62 18.18
C HIS A 277 -0.09 20.19 16.81
N LEU A 278 -0.81 19.73 15.79
CA LEU A 278 -0.73 20.32 14.47
C LEU A 278 -1.32 21.75 14.50
N PRO A 279 -0.70 22.72 13.81
CA PRO A 279 -1.27 24.05 13.63
C PRO A 279 -2.68 23.99 13.02
N SER A 280 -3.53 24.95 13.37
CA SER A 280 -4.92 24.96 12.87
C SER A 280 -4.98 25.11 11.34
N GLU A 281 -4.07 25.88 10.75
CA GLU A 281 -3.96 26.06 9.31
C GLU A 281 -3.65 24.74 8.58
N GLU A 282 -2.77 23.92 9.15
CA GLU A 282 -2.42 22.61 8.59
C GLU A 282 -3.61 21.63 8.65
N LEU A 283 -4.35 21.61 9.76
CA LEU A 283 -5.59 20.81 9.85
C LEU A 283 -6.66 21.31 8.87
N ASP A 284 -6.77 22.62 8.67
CA ASP A 284 -7.72 23.19 7.71
C ASP A 284 -7.32 22.85 6.27
N ARG A 285 -6.01 22.87 5.93
CA ARG A 285 -5.47 22.39 4.64
C ARG A 285 -5.79 20.92 4.40
N ARG A 286 -5.54 20.04 5.37
CA ARG A 286 -5.86 18.60 5.28
C ARG A 286 -7.34 18.35 5.02
N LYS A 287 -8.22 19.05 5.76
CA LYS A 287 -9.67 18.93 5.58
C LYS A 287 -10.11 19.46 4.22
N ALA A 288 -9.61 20.62 3.79
CA ALA A 288 -9.93 21.19 2.48
C ALA A 288 -9.55 20.22 1.35
N TRP A 289 -8.33 19.68 1.41
CA TRP A 289 -7.86 18.67 0.47
C TRP A 289 -8.79 17.44 0.43
N ALA A 290 -9.15 16.87 1.59
CA ALA A 290 -10.02 15.71 1.65
C ALA A 290 -11.40 16.01 1.04
N ARG A 291 -11.99 17.19 1.31
CA ARG A 291 -13.25 17.62 0.68
C ARG A 291 -13.12 17.67 -0.83
N ASP A 292 -12.03 18.25 -1.34
CA ASP A 292 -11.80 18.34 -2.79
C ASP A 292 -11.70 16.95 -3.42
N ARG A 293 -10.98 16.02 -2.78
CA ARG A 293 -10.87 14.64 -3.28
C ARG A 293 -12.22 13.92 -3.33
N LEU A 294 -13.03 14.08 -2.29
CA LEU A 294 -14.38 13.52 -2.24
C LEU A 294 -15.29 14.14 -3.32
N ASN A 295 -15.24 15.47 -3.48
CA ASN A 295 -16.01 16.19 -4.48
C ASN A 295 -15.67 15.76 -5.91
N VAL A 296 -14.39 15.55 -6.22
CA VAL A 296 -13.94 15.05 -7.54
C VAL A 296 -14.52 13.67 -7.85
N LYS A 297 -14.79 12.85 -6.82
CA LYS A 297 -15.42 11.53 -6.97
C LYS A 297 -16.96 11.57 -6.85
N GLY A 298 -17.56 12.76 -6.74
CA GLY A 298 -19.00 12.93 -6.56
C GLY A 298 -19.52 12.45 -5.20
N LEU A 299 -18.63 12.29 -4.21
CA LEU A 299 -18.99 11.87 -2.86
C LEU A 299 -19.26 13.08 -1.97
N SER A 300 -20.34 13.03 -1.18
CA SER A 300 -20.79 14.15 -0.35
C SER A 300 -20.62 13.87 1.14
N THR A 301 -20.31 14.91 1.90
CA THR A 301 -20.34 14.89 3.38
C THR A 301 -21.59 15.55 3.95
N SER A 302 -22.58 15.90 3.13
CA SER A 302 -23.77 16.69 3.52
C SER A 302 -24.61 16.06 4.63
N LYS A 303 -24.63 14.73 4.75
CA LYS A 303 -25.28 14.00 5.83
C LYS A 303 -24.59 14.15 7.20
N PHE A 304 -23.31 14.54 7.19
CA PHE A 304 -22.42 14.58 8.35
C PHE A 304 -21.97 16.02 8.67
N GLN A 305 -22.93 16.93 8.85
CA GLN A 305 -22.66 18.36 9.07
C GLN A 305 -22.89 18.82 10.51
N ASP A 306 -23.15 17.89 11.43
CA ASP A 306 -23.41 18.26 12.82
C ASP A 306 -22.15 18.89 13.45
N PRO A 307 -22.31 19.98 14.24
CA PRO A 307 -21.20 20.52 14.99
C PRO A 307 -20.77 19.52 16.06
N ILE A 308 -19.48 19.19 16.09
CA ILE A 308 -18.91 18.33 17.12
C ILE A 308 -18.55 19.13 18.37
N ALA A 309 -19.09 18.72 19.51
CA ALA A 309 -18.73 19.24 20.82
C ALA A 309 -18.57 18.08 21.80
N LEU A 310 -17.32 17.83 22.18
CA LEU A 310 -16.94 16.73 23.08
C LEU A 310 -16.85 17.16 24.54
N HIS A 311 -16.85 18.48 24.81
CA HIS A 311 -16.89 19.10 26.14
C HIS A 311 -15.75 18.71 27.11
N GLY A 312 -14.73 18.00 26.62
CA GLY A 312 -13.58 17.61 27.41
C GLY A 312 -12.51 18.71 27.50
N ASN A 313 -11.25 18.30 27.55
CA ASN A 313 -10.12 19.18 27.74
C ASN A 313 -9.52 19.68 26.40
N LYS A 314 -8.33 20.28 26.45
CA LYS A 314 -7.60 20.73 25.25
C LYS A 314 -7.42 19.63 24.20
N LEU A 315 -7.23 18.36 24.60
CA LEU A 315 -7.13 17.24 23.68
C LEU A 315 -8.47 16.97 22.97
N SER A 316 -9.59 17.00 23.70
CA SER A 316 -10.93 16.88 23.10
C SER A 316 -11.17 17.97 22.06
N LYS A 317 -10.72 19.21 22.31
CA LYS A 317 -10.78 20.30 21.32
C LYS A 317 -9.96 20.05 20.06
N GLN A 318 -8.88 19.27 20.15
CA GLN A 318 -8.11 18.87 18.97
C GLN A 318 -8.84 17.83 18.12
N PHE A 319 -9.52 16.87 18.76
CA PHE A 319 -10.38 15.93 18.05
C PHE A 319 -11.49 16.67 17.29
N GLU A 320 -12.15 17.62 17.97
CA GLU A 320 -13.16 18.49 17.34
C GLU A 320 -12.58 19.23 16.12
N ARG A 321 -11.37 19.81 16.24
CA ARG A 321 -10.74 20.58 15.15
C ARG A 321 -10.33 19.71 13.96
N ALA A 322 -9.85 18.49 14.20
CA ALA A 322 -9.37 17.56 13.18
C ALA A 322 -10.50 16.75 12.51
N THR A 323 -11.75 17.00 12.92
CA THR A 323 -12.93 16.39 12.30
C THR A 323 -13.26 17.05 10.96
N LEU A 324 -13.34 16.24 9.90
CA LEU A 324 -13.76 16.66 8.57
C LEU A 324 -15.27 16.84 8.48
N CYS A 325 -16.00 15.86 8.99
CA CYS A 325 -17.45 15.77 9.03
C CYS A 325 -17.91 14.89 10.21
N ALA A 326 -19.11 15.14 10.73
CA ALA A 326 -19.64 14.47 11.92
C ALA A 326 -21.17 14.33 11.87
N LYS A 327 -21.68 13.27 12.49
CA LYS A 327 -23.09 13.14 12.85
C LYS A 327 -23.23 12.82 14.32
N LYS A 328 -24.16 13.51 14.98
CA LYS A 328 -24.48 13.38 16.39
C LYS A 328 -25.56 12.32 16.59
N TYR A 329 -25.37 11.48 17.60
CA TYR A 329 -26.33 10.48 18.05
C TYR A 329 -26.74 10.72 19.49
N LEU A 330 -28.05 10.69 19.74
CA LEU A 330 -28.64 10.74 21.07
C LEU A 330 -29.02 9.33 21.53
N PRO A 331 -28.75 8.95 22.79
CA PRO A 331 -29.03 7.61 23.28
C PRO A 331 -30.52 7.23 23.27
N GLU A 332 -31.42 8.21 23.40
CA GLU A 332 -32.87 8.01 23.44
C GLU A 332 -33.49 7.75 22.06
N SER A 333 -32.87 8.27 21.00
CA SER A 333 -33.32 8.13 19.61
C SER A 333 -32.35 7.32 18.76
N PHE A 334 -31.51 6.49 19.41
CA PHE A 334 -30.49 5.71 18.71
C PHE A 334 -31.12 4.60 17.87
N ASP A 335 -30.92 4.67 16.55
CA ASP A 335 -31.24 3.61 15.60
C ASP A 335 -29.96 2.89 15.17
N GLU A 336 -29.87 1.60 15.50
CA GLU A 336 -28.72 0.76 15.16
C GLU A 336 -28.58 0.54 13.64
N ASN A 337 -29.68 0.46 12.89
CA ASN A 337 -29.62 0.28 11.44
C ASN A 337 -29.08 1.54 10.76
N GLU A 338 -29.56 2.71 11.19
CA GLU A 338 -29.05 4.01 10.71
C GLU A 338 -27.55 4.16 11.03
N PHE A 339 -27.15 3.77 12.23
CA PHE A 339 -25.74 3.77 12.63
C PHE A 339 -24.85 2.94 11.69
N TRP A 340 -25.27 1.71 11.35
CA TRP A 340 -24.47 0.86 10.44
C TRP A 340 -24.44 1.38 9.00
N GLN A 341 -25.53 1.99 8.52
CA GLN A 341 -25.56 2.66 7.22
C GLN A 341 -24.57 3.84 7.19
N ASP A 342 -24.52 4.63 8.25
CA ASP A 342 -23.60 5.76 8.36
C ASP A 342 -22.15 5.32 8.47
N ILE A 343 -21.85 4.26 9.23
CA ILE A 343 -20.50 3.66 9.28
C ILE A 343 -20.07 3.20 7.89
N THR A 344 -20.95 2.53 7.15
CA THR A 344 -20.71 2.08 5.77
C THR A 344 -20.38 3.27 4.86
N GLU A 345 -21.21 4.32 4.90
CA GLU A 345 -21.03 5.53 4.09
C GLU A 345 -19.71 6.25 4.42
N LEU A 346 -19.39 6.42 5.70
CA LEU A 346 -18.13 7.03 6.12
C LEU A 346 -16.89 6.18 5.77
N CYS A 347 -16.99 4.85 5.82
CA CYS A 347 -15.92 3.96 5.35
C CYS A 347 -15.70 4.06 3.83
N THR A 348 -16.76 4.29 3.05
CA THR A 348 -16.64 4.58 1.60
C THR A 348 -15.93 5.91 1.37
N LEU A 349 -16.25 6.96 2.13
CA LEU A 349 -15.52 8.23 2.07
C LEU A 349 -14.04 8.04 2.45
N LEU A 350 -13.77 7.28 3.51
CA LEU A 350 -12.43 7.02 4.01
C LEU A 350 -11.55 6.30 2.97
N THR A 351 -12.07 5.28 2.31
CA THR A 351 -11.31 4.53 1.28
C THR A 351 -11.01 5.39 0.04
N CYS A 352 -11.91 6.30 -0.33
CA CYS A 352 -11.64 7.32 -1.35
C CYS A 352 -10.48 8.27 -0.96
N ILE A 353 -10.42 8.66 0.31
CA ILE A 353 -9.30 9.45 0.83
C ILE A 353 -8.00 8.65 0.76
N TYR A 354 -8.01 7.39 1.19
CA TYR A 354 -6.84 6.51 1.12
C TYR A 354 -6.30 6.30 -0.30
N ASP A 355 -7.18 6.10 -1.28
CA ASP A 355 -6.76 6.02 -2.68
C ASP A 355 -6.05 7.31 -3.13
N SER A 356 -6.54 8.45 -2.67
CA SER A 356 -5.95 9.75 -2.99
C SER A 356 -4.57 9.91 -2.32
N VAL A 357 -4.40 9.40 -1.10
CA VAL A 357 -3.09 9.35 -0.42
C VAL A 357 -2.12 8.45 -1.18
N LEU A 358 -2.52 7.25 -1.61
CA LEU A 358 -1.65 6.34 -2.37
C LEU A 358 -1.25 6.89 -3.74
N GLN A 359 -2.10 7.73 -4.33
CA GLN A 359 -1.77 8.51 -5.51
C GLN A 359 -0.81 9.66 -5.21
N GLY A 360 -0.23 9.75 -4.01
CA GLY A 360 0.71 10.80 -3.59
C GLY A 360 0.06 12.13 -3.28
N LYS A 361 -1.22 12.34 -3.61
CA LYS A 361 -1.89 13.64 -3.56
C LYS A 361 -2.07 14.19 -2.13
N SER A 362 -1.57 13.52 -1.09
CA SER A 362 -1.72 13.97 0.29
C SER A 362 -1.01 15.30 0.52
N PRO A 363 -1.59 16.24 1.29
CA PRO A 363 -0.93 17.47 1.70
C PRO A 363 0.15 17.25 2.79
N ASP A 364 0.26 16.03 3.33
CA ASP A 364 1.27 15.66 4.34
C ASP A 364 2.49 15.00 3.68
N ASP A 365 3.60 15.74 3.64
CA ASP A 365 4.89 15.26 3.13
C ASP A 365 5.40 14.04 3.91
N SER A 366 5.07 13.88 5.20
CA SER A 366 5.54 12.74 6.00
C SER A 366 4.92 11.42 5.54
N GLN A 367 3.64 11.42 5.16
CA GLN A 367 2.95 10.21 4.68
C GLN A 367 3.38 9.85 3.25
N SER A 368 3.60 10.86 2.42
CA SER A 368 4.15 10.68 1.07
C SER A 368 5.60 10.21 1.14
N ALA A 369 6.43 10.85 1.98
CA ALA A 369 7.85 10.55 2.14
C ALA A 369 8.11 9.22 2.85
N LEU A 370 7.31 8.81 3.85
CA LEU A 370 7.44 7.47 4.46
C LEU A 370 7.07 6.36 3.47
N ALA A 371 6.04 6.58 2.65
CA ALA A 371 5.67 5.67 1.57
C ALA A 371 6.77 5.58 0.49
N GLN A 372 7.44 6.69 0.18
CA GLN A 372 8.54 6.76 -0.78
C GLN A 372 9.87 6.21 -0.22
N ALA A 373 10.22 6.53 1.03
CA ALA A 373 11.46 6.12 1.67
C ALA A 373 11.47 4.61 1.95
N SER A 374 10.34 4.06 2.40
CA SER A 374 10.20 2.60 2.53
C SER A 374 10.40 1.89 1.19
N ALA A 375 9.95 2.51 0.10
CA ALA A 375 10.11 2.02 -1.26
C ALA A 375 11.57 2.04 -1.74
N GLU A 376 12.35 3.08 -1.42
CA GLU A 376 13.75 3.20 -1.83
C GLU A 376 14.73 2.35 -1.02
N ILE A 377 14.49 2.19 0.28
CA ILE A 377 15.28 1.30 1.15
C ILE A 377 15.28 -0.13 0.58
N GLU A 378 14.16 -0.59 0.04
CA GLU A 378 14.01 -1.92 -0.56
C GLU A 378 14.90 -2.11 -1.80
N ASN A 379 15.07 -1.07 -2.62
CA ASN A 379 15.92 -1.08 -3.82
C ASN A 379 17.42 -1.17 -3.47
N VAL A 380 17.85 -0.41 -2.46
CA VAL A 380 19.26 -0.31 -2.06
C VAL A 380 19.76 -1.61 -1.42
N VAL A 381 18.90 -2.33 -0.72
CA VAL A 381 19.25 -3.59 -0.04
C VAL A 381 19.42 -4.75 -1.04
N SER A 382 18.94 -4.64 -2.28
CA SER A 382 18.98 -5.74 -3.27
C SER A 382 19.34 -5.34 -4.72
N PRO A 383 20.60 -4.97 -5.03
CA PRO A 383 21.00 -4.73 -6.42
C PRO A 383 21.28 -6.01 -7.23
N THR A 384 21.61 -7.14 -6.59
CA THR A 384 22.16 -8.33 -7.30
C THR A 384 21.78 -9.70 -6.75
N GLN A 385 20.86 -9.80 -5.79
CA GLN A 385 20.29 -11.09 -5.39
C GLN A 385 18.77 -10.98 -5.35
N LYS A 386 18.09 -11.85 -6.12
CA LYS A 386 16.64 -12.08 -6.03
C LYS A 386 16.33 -12.68 -4.65
N ALA A 387 16.34 -11.84 -3.62
CA ALA A 387 15.97 -12.19 -2.27
C ALA A 387 14.68 -11.44 -1.94
N GLN A 388 13.62 -12.23 -1.81
CA GLN A 388 12.27 -11.81 -1.50
C GLN A 388 12.21 -11.14 -0.11
N GLY A 389 11.71 -9.91 -0.03
CA GLY A 389 10.99 -9.54 1.18
C GLY A 389 10.39 -8.15 1.38
N GLN A 390 9.07 -8.18 1.59
CA GLN A 390 8.20 -7.34 2.43
C GLN A 390 8.00 -5.86 2.08
N GLY A 391 6.88 -5.59 1.40
CA GLY A 391 6.18 -4.32 1.56
C GLY A 391 5.06 -4.18 0.54
N ARG A 392 3.92 -3.61 0.92
CA ARG A 392 2.87 -3.25 -0.04
C ARG A 392 3.20 -1.93 -0.74
N LEU A 393 4.41 -1.83 -1.27
CA LEU A 393 5.06 -0.56 -1.58
C LEU A 393 5.31 -0.49 -3.07
N ARG A 394 4.36 0.11 -3.81
CA ARG A 394 4.37 0.45 -5.26
C ARG A 394 5.11 -0.56 -6.14
N ASP A 395 4.32 -1.35 -6.89
CA ASP A 395 4.78 -2.26 -7.94
C ASP A 395 5.98 -1.64 -8.71
N PRO A 396 7.12 -2.34 -8.88
CA PRO A 396 8.22 -1.86 -9.71
C PRO A 396 7.78 -1.30 -11.07
N ASP A 397 6.70 -1.86 -11.63
CA ASP A 397 6.12 -1.38 -12.88
C ASP A 397 5.45 0.01 -12.73
N GLU A 398 4.80 0.30 -11.59
CA GLU A 398 4.22 1.62 -11.29
C GLU A 398 5.29 2.70 -11.12
N ARG A 399 6.41 2.37 -10.46
CA ARG A 399 7.51 3.32 -10.26
C ARG A 399 8.18 3.64 -11.58
N ARG A 400 8.45 2.61 -12.39
CA ARG A 400 9.05 2.75 -13.70
C ARG A 400 8.25 3.70 -14.59
N VAL A 401 6.92 3.62 -14.60
CA VAL A 401 6.12 4.53 -15.43
C VAL A 401 6.13 5.97 -14.89
N VAL A 402 6.21 6.18 -13.57
CA VAL A 402 6.37 7.52 -12.97
C VAL A 402 7.74 8.13 -13.29
N GLU A 403 8.82 7.35 -13.15
CA GLU A 403 10.19 7.78 -13.51
C GLU A 403 10.29 8.14 -14.99
N LEU A 404 9.75 7.29 -15.88
CA LEU A 404 9.74 7.56 -17.32
C LEU A 404 8.95 8.84 -17.67
N GLN A 405 7.80 9.05 -17.03
CA GLN A 405 6.99 10.25 -17.22
C GLN A 405 7.72 11.51 -16.71
N ALA A 406 8.38 11.41 -15.55
CA ALA A 406 9.17 12.51 -14.99
C ALA A 406 10.36 12.87 -15.89
N MET A 407 11.11 11.86 -16.36
CA MET A 407 12.22 12.05 -17.29
C MET A 407 11.78 12.72 -18.59
N ALA A 408 10.65 12.27 -19.16
CA ALA A 408 10.11 12.85 -20.39
C ALA A 408 9.73 14.33 -20.22
N LEU A 409 9.03 14.67 -19.15
CA LEU A 409 8.61 16.05 -18.87
C LEU A 409 9.80 16.95 -18.49
N ALA A 410 10.72 16.48 -17.66
CA ALA A 410 11.93 17.23 -17.30
C ALA A 410 12.79 17.53 -18.53
N LYS A 411 12.96 16.55 -19.43
CA LYS A 411 13.68 16.76 -20.68
C LYS A 411 13.03 17.85 -21.54
N ALA A 412 11.71 17.77 -21.73
CA ALA A 412 10.98 18.75 -22.53
C ALA A 412 11.13 20.18 -21.94
N GLU A 413 11.05 20.32 -20.62
CA GLU A 413 11.23 21.60 -19.95
C GLU A 413 12.67 22.13 -20.09
N LEU A 414 13.68 21.27 -19.91
CA LEU A 414 15.09 21.64 -20.09
C LEU A 414 15.37 22.14 -21.52
N GLU A 415 14.83 21.46 -22.54
CA GLU A 415 14.93 21.88 -23.94
C GLU A 415 14.27 23.26 -24.14
N ALA A 416 13.08 23.47 -23.58
CA ALA A 416 12.34 24.73 -23.69
C ALA A 416 13.10 25.93 -23.09
N ILE A 417 13.84 25.72 -21.99
CA ILE A 417 14.63 26.79 -21.35
C ILE A 417 16.07 26.90 -21.89
N GLY A 418 16.36 26.27 -23.03
CA GLY A 418 17.60 26.47 -23.79
C GLY A 418 18.78 25.56 -23.39
N PHE A 419 18.53 24.43 -22.73
CA PHE A 419 19.54 23.37 -22.67
C PHE A 419 19.65 22.65 -24.01
N SER A 420 20.84 22.16 -24.30
CA SER A 420 21.20 21.45 -25.53
C SER A 420 22.01 20.20 -25.18
N ALA A 421 22.11 19.27 -26.13
CA ALA A 421 22.85 18.01 -25.95
C ALA A 421 22.44 17.24 -24.68
N ILE A 422 21.14 17.18 -24.39
CA ILE A 422 20.60 16.49 -23.21
C ILE A 422 20.73 14.98 -23.41
N ARG A 423 21.55 14.34 -22.57
CA ARG A 423 21.85 12.92 -22.59
C ARG A 423 21.33 12.27 -21.32
N ASP A 424 20.53 11.22 -21.48
CA ASP A 424 20.07 10.36 -20.39
C ASP A 424 21.22 9.51 -19.85
N THR A 425 21.49 9.66 -18.56
CA THR A 425 22.55 8.99 -17.80
C THR A 425 22.02 8.19 -16.61
N SER A 426 20.70 8.20 -16.39
CA SER A 426 19.99 7.61 -15.23
C SER A 426 20.36 6.15 -14.95
N ALA A 427 20.71 5.38 -15.97
CA ALA A 427 21.08 3.97 -15.83
C ALA A 427 22.50 3.72 -15.30
N ASN A 428 23.44 4.67 -15.43
CA ASN A 428 24.87 4.42 -15.26
C ASN A 428 25.62 5.45 -14.40
N HIS A 429 24.95 6.53 -13.97
CA HIS A 429 25.55 7.61 -13.21
C HIS A 429 24.66 8.01 -12.03
N SER A 430 25.23 8.69 -11.04
CA SER A 430 24.48 9.24 -9.89
C SER A 430 23.76 10.56 -10.23
N TYR A 431 23.26 10.68 -11.46
CA TYR A 431 22.43 11.78 -11.97
C TYR A 431 21.72 11.36 -13.27
N ASP A 432 20.58 11.97 -13.56
CA ASP A 432 19.68 11.53 -14.62
C ASP A 432 19.96 12.12 -16.00
N PHE A 433 20.30 13.42 -16.08
CA PHE A 433 20.68 14.06 -17.34
C PHE A 433 22.02 14.77 -17.25
N GLU A 434 22.83 14.55 -18.28
CA GLU A 434 23.92 15.44 -18.66
C GLU A 434 23.40 16.42 -19.72
N ALA A 435 23.50 17.72 -19.49
CA ALA A 435 23.02 18.73 -20.44
C ALA A 435 23.99 19.91 -20.55
N TYR A 436 23.90 20.67 -21.64
CA TYR A 436 24.75 21.83 -21.89
C TYR A 436 23.93 23.11 -22.02
N LYS A 437 24.33 24.15 -21.30
CA LYS A 437 23.75 25.50 -21.41
C LYS A 437 24.85 26.54 -21.41
N SER A 438 24.82 27.43 -22.40
CA SER A 438 25.84 28.46 -22.62
C SER A 438 27.28 27.92 -22.59
N GLY A 439 27.51 26.75 -23.21
CA GLY A 439 28.82 26.10 -23.29
C GLY A 439 29.29 25.41 -22.00
N SER A 440 28.54 25.52 -20.91
CA SER A 440 28.83 24.82 -19.65
C SER A 440 28.05 23.52 -19.55
N LYS A 441 28.69 22.48 -19.05
CA LYS A 441 28.08 21.19 -18.71
C LYS A 441 27.33 21.31 -17.38
N TRP A 442 26.14 20.70 -17.32
CA TRP A 442 25.25 20.63 -16.18
C TRP A 442 24.89 19.18 -15.87
N LEU A 443 24.83 18.85 -14.58
CA LEU A 443 24.39 17.56 -14.05
C LEU A 443 23.00 17.75 -13.44
N ILE A 444 21.98 17.13 -14.03
CA ILE A 444 20.59 17.31 -13.61
C ILE A 444 20.06 16.01 -12.99
N GLU A 445 19.51 16.13 -11.79
CA GLU A 445 18.71 15.10 -11.14
C GLU A 445 17.23 15.30 -11.43
N VAL A 446 16.50 14.23 -11.69
CA VAL A 446 15.06 14.24 -11.99
C VAL A 446 14.32 13.38 -10.97
N LYS A 447 13.45 14.01 -10.19
CA LYS A 447 12.60 13.33 -9.22
C LYS A 447 11.15 13.37 -9.65
N GLY A 448 10.60 12.19 -9.91
CA GLY A 448 9.19 12.01 -10.22
C GLY A 448 8.37 11.68 -8.98
N THR A 449 7.30 12.43 -8.75
CA THR A 449 6.35 12.16 -7.68
C THR A 449 4.92 12.30 -8.18
N THR A 450 4.04 11.48 -7.62
CA THR A 450 2.60 11.65 -7.81
C THR A 450 2.02 12.64 -6.78
N SER A 451 2.86 13.20 -5.89
CA SER A 451 2.46 14.24 -4.92
C SER A 451 2.05 15.52 -5.59
N SER A 452 1.08 16.23 -4.99
CA SER A 452 0.61 17.53 -5.50
C SER A 452 1.60 18.68 -5.28
N ASN A 453 2.70 18.45 -4.54
CA ASN A 453 3.75 19.44 -4.29
C ASN A 453 5.14 18.90 -4.68
N ALA A 454 6.09 19.81 -4.78
CA ALA A 454 7.50 19.55 -5.06
C ALA A 454 8.37 20.03 -3.88
N GLU A 455 7.99 19.63 -2.67
CA GLU A 455 8.58 20.08 -1.40
C GLU A 455 9.46 19.01 -0.73
N ALA A 456 9.31 17.74 -1.12
CA ALA A 456 10.12 16.64 -0.64
C ALA A 456 10.53 15.72 -1.79
N PHE A 457 11.74 15.18 -1.68
CA PHE A 457 12.28 14.16 -2.57
C PHE A 457 13.32 13.34 -1.80
N LEU A 458 13.74 12.23 -2.39
CA LEU A 458 14.76 11.37 -1.82
C LEU A 458 15.97 11.30 -2.74
N LEU A 459 17.15 11.14 -2.13
CA LEU A 459 18.40 10.94 -2.84
C LEU A 459 19.20 9.81 -2.21
N THR A 460 19.97 9.12 -3.03
CA THR A 460 21.04 8.28 -2.52
C THR A 460 22.20 9.14 -1.99
N ALA A 461 23.01 8.58 -1.08
CA ALA A 461 24.18 9.28 -0.55
C ALA A 461 25.16 9.68 -1.67
N ASN A 462 25.25 8.88 -2.74
CA ASN A 462 26.10 9.17 -3.88
C ASN A 462 25.57 10.31 -4.75
N GLU A 463 24.25 10.38 -4.97
CA GLU A 463 23.61 11.53 -5.63
C GLU A 463 23.87 12.81 -4.84
N LEU A 464 23.59 12.79 -3.53
CA LEU A 464 23.79 13.96 -2.67
C LEU A 464 25.25 14.44 -2.68
N GLU A 465 26.21 13.52 -2.55
CA GLU A 465 27.64 13.84 -2.59
C GLU A 465 28.07 14.41 -3.94
N LEU A 466 27.57 13.85 -5.05
CA LEU A 466 27.85 14.34 -6.40
C LEU A 466 27.36 15.78 -6.56
N HIS A 467 26.14 16.06 -6.11
CA HIS A 467 25.56 17.39 -6.27
C HIS A 467 26.23 18.44 -5.37
N ARG A 468 26.63 18.07 -4.15
CA ARG A 468 27.47 18.92 -3.28
C ARG A 468 28.85 19.20 -3.88
N SER A 469 29.46 18.20 -4.51
CA SER A 469 30.78 18.35 -5.12
C SER A 469 30.78 19.18 -6.42
N ASN A 470 29.61 19.43 -7.01
CA ASN A 470 29.44 20.11 -8.29
C ASN A 470 28.55 21.37 -8.20
N THR A 471 28.38 21.95 -7.01
CA THR A 471 27.56 23.15 -6.77
C THR A 471 27.82 24.25 -7.80
N GLY A 472 26.75 24.85 -8.31
CA GLY A 472 26.79 25.88 -9.36
C GLY A 472 26.79 25.33 -10.79
N LYS A 473 26.91 24.01 -10.98
CA LYS A 473 26.74 23.32 -12.28
C LYS A 473 25.76 22.15 -12.19
N THR A 474 24.90 22.18 -11.20
CA THR A 474 23.93 21.14 -10.89
C THR A 474 22.52 21.68 -11.02
N GLY A 475 21.58 20.82 -11.37
CA GLY A 475 20.17 21.13 -11.37
C GLY A 475 19.34 20.02 -10.76
N LEU A 476 18.18 20.39 -10.26
CA LEU A 476 17.16 19.47 -9.79
C LEU A 476 15.86 19.77 -10.51
N ALA A 477 15.25 18.76 -11.10
CA ALA A 477 13.94 18.80 -11.71
C ALA A 477 13.00 17.93 -10.90
N ILE A 478 12.02 18.53 -10.23
CA ILE A 478 10.97 17.78 -9.55
C ILE A 478 9.72 17.82 -10.43
N VAL A 479 9.29 16.65 -10.90
CA VAL A 479 8.04 16.49 -11.64
C VAL A 479 7.00 15.95 -10.67
N TYR A 480 5.98 16.77 -10.39
CA TYR A 480 4.95 16.51 -9.39
C TYR A 480 3.57 16.48 -10.03
N ASP A 481 2.56 16.02 -9.29
CA ASP A 481 1.18 15.82 -9.73
C ASP A 481 1.05 14.84 -10.92
N ILE A 482 1.95 13.85 -10.98
CA ILE A 482 1.86 12.75 -11.95
C ILE A 482 0.65 11.88 -11.60
N GLU A 483 -0.26 11.69 -12.56
CA GLU A 483 -1.41 10.81 -12.42
C GLU A 483 -1.06 9.39 -12.84
N LEU A 484 -1.37 8.43 -11.95
CA LEU A 484 -1.10 7.01 -12.18
C LEU A 484 -2.42 6.24 -12.29
N ASP A 485 -2.71 5.74 -13.50
CA ASP A 485 -3.84 4.86 -13.78
C ASP A 485 -3.44 3.40 -13.56
N ARG A 486 -4.25 2.69 -12.78
CA ARG A 486 -4.08 1.29 -12.38
C ARG A 486 -5.21 0.39 -12.86
N SER A 487 -6.11 0.91 -13.68
CA SER A 487 -7.31 0.19 -14.13
C SER A 487 -7.00 -0.93 -15.13
N GLY A 488 -5.85 -0.86 -15.81
CA GLY A 488 -5.39 -1.87 -16.77
C GLY A 488 -4.46 -2.93 -16.19
N THR A 489 -4.08 -3.90 -17.04
CA THR A 489 -3.11 -4.96 -16.69
C THR A 489 -1.72 -4.41 -16.35
N PHE A 490 -1.36 -3.24 -16.90
CA PHE A 490 -0.12 -2.52 -16.62
C PHE A 490 -0.46 -1.08 -16.23
N PRO A 491 0.26 -0.50 -15.26
CA PRO A 491 0.03 0.87 -14.84
C PRO A 491 0.48 1.87 -15.91
N ILE A 492 -0.19 3.02 -15.98
CA ILE A 492 0.14 4.09 -16.93
C ILE A 492 0.26 5.41 -16.15
N ALA A 493 1.39 6.10 -16.32
CA ALA A 493 1.58 7.45 -15.79
C ALA A 493 1.23 8.49 -16.86
N SER A 494 0.62 9.60 -16.43
CA SER A 494 0.24 10.71 -17.29
C SER A 494 0.27 12.03 -16.51
N LYS A 495 0.20 13.16 -17.23
CA LYS A 495 0.31 14.51 -16.66
C LYS A 495 1.62 14.71 -15.86
N GLY A 496 1.68 15.79 -15.11
CA GLY A 496 2.83 16.21 -14.32
C GLY A 496 3.19 17.67 -14.56
N LEU A 497 3.56 18.36 -13.49
CA LEU A 497 4.07 19.73 -13.47
C LEU A 497 5.55 19.69 -13.14
N VAL A 498 6.37 20.49 -13.82
CA VAL A 498 7.81 20.52 -13.62
C VAL A 498 8.19 21.73 -12.76
N LYS A 499 8.95 21.52 -11.69
CA LYS A 499 9.63 22.56 -10.92
C LYS A 499 11.14 22.37 -11.06
N LEU A 500 11.82 23.38 -11.62
CA LEU A 500 13.26 23.36 -11.85
C LEU A 500 14.00 24.25 -10.84
N PHE A 501 15.11 23.73 -10.32
CA PHE A 501 16.07 24.45 -9.48
C PHE A 501 17.41 24.53 -10.23
N LEU A 502 17.78 25.73 -10.69
CA LEU A 502 18.93 25.96 -11.57
C LEU A 502 19.60 27.32 -11.24
N PRO A 503 20.82 27.34 -10.65
CA PRO A 503 21.50 26.20 -10.07
C PRO A 503 20.73 25.63 -8.89
N TRP A 504 20.88 24.33 -8.66
CA TRP A 504 20.42 23.70 -7.44
C TRP A 504 21.56 23.70 -6.41
N ASP A 505 21.30 24.29 -5.24
CA ASP A 505 22.18 24.28 -4.08
C ASP A 505 21.64 23.31 -3.02
N PRO A 506 22.30 22.16 -2.78
CA PRO A 506 21.90 21.24 -1.73
C PRO A 506 21.89 21.85 -0.32
N GLU A 507 22.68 22.88 -0.03
CA GLU A 507 22.76 23.45 1.32
C GLU A 507 21.49 24.26 1.70
N GLU A 508 20.62 24.56 0.74
CA GLU A 508 19.28 25.13 1.00
C GLU A 508 18.25 24.09 1.46
N TRP A 509 18.63 22.80 1.51
CA TRP A 509 17.75 21.68 1.83
C TRP A 509 18.21 20.94 3.09
N GLU A 510 17.26 20.48 3.89
CA GLU A 510 17.53 19.65 5.06
C GLU A 510 17.48 18.16 4.68
N PHE A 511 18.61 17.45 4.82
CA PHE A 511 18.70 16.02 4.54
C PHE A 511 18.77 15.21 5.83
N SER A 512 17.76 14.37 6.05
CA SER A 512 17.76 13.35 7.11
C SER A 512 18.10 11.97 6.52
N PRO A 513 19.05 11.22 7.10
CA PRO A 513 19.34 9.87 6.65
C PRO A 513 18.11 8.95 6.80
N SER A 514 17.61 8.42 5.70
CA SER A 514 16.45 7.51 5.69
C SER A 514 16.85 6.02 5.71
N ALA A 515 18.04 5.69 5.19
CA ALA A 515 18.50 4.32 4.97
C ALA A 515 19.96 4.10 5.39
N TYR A 516 20.26 2.94 5.96
CA TYR A 516 21.62 2.52 6.28
C TYR A 516 21.88 1.09 5.79
N ILE A 517 23.01 0.87 5.10
CA ILE A 517 23.48 -0.48 4.75
C ILE A 517 24.57 -0.89 5.75
N ALA A 518 24.32 -1.92 6.54
CA ALA A 518 25.35 -2.55 7.36
C ALA A 518 26.08 -3.64 6.58
N ARG A 519 27.42 -3.61 6.58
CA ARG A 519 28.27 -4.70 6.06
C ARG A 519 29.13 -5.25 7.18
N LYS A 520 29.25 -6.59 7.25
CA LYS A 520 30.15 -7.25 8.20
C LYS A 520 31.59 -6.85 7.86
N LYS A 521 32.34 -6.34 8.83
CA LYS A 521 33.77 -6.09 8.66
C LYS A 521 34.44 -7.43 8.33
N MET A 522 35.00 -7.55 7.12
CA MET A 522 35.88 -8.66 6.77
C MET A 522 37.13 -8.47 7.64
N ALA A 523 37.42 -9.46 8.49
CA ALA A 523 38.59 -9.46 9.35
C ALA A 523 39.89 -9.62 8.54
#